data_AF-A0A0U1DCL9-F1
#
_entry.id   AF-A0A0U1DCL9-F1
#
_cell.length_a   1.000
_cell.length_b   1.000
_cell.length_c   1.000
_cell.angle_alpha   90.00
_cell.angle_beta   90.00
_cell.angle_gamma   90.00
#
_symmetry.space_group_name_H-M   'P 1'
#
loop_
_entity.id
_entity.type
_entity.pdbx_description
1 polymer ?
#
loop_
_entity_poly.entity_id
_entity_poly.type
_entity_poly.pdbx_seq_one_letter_code
_entity_poly.pdbx_strand_id
1 'polypeptide(L)'
;MTVPRHLGGWGADWPTALEVVREIAKVDGSLGHLFGYHLSTPAVIDLWGSPEQKERLLRQLAENNWWTGNASSENNSHILDWKVTATPADDGGYFFNGIKHFSSGAKGSDLLLVFGVIPEVSHSKVPS
;
A
#
# COMPACT_ATOMS: atom_id res chain seq x y z
N MET A 1 -5.26 6.96 11.85
CA MET A 1 -6.27 8.04 12.08
C MET A 1 -7.58 7.83 11.30
N THR A 2 -7.53 7.41 10.04
CA THR A 2 -8.73 7.24 9.19
C THR A 2 -9.47 5.92 9.43
N VAL A 3 -8.84 4.95 10.11
CA VAL A 3 -9.49 3.70 10.51
C VAL A 3 -10.80 3.97 11.28
N PRO A 4 -11.91 3.31 10.95
CA PRO A 4 -13.19 3.47 11.65
C PRO A 4 -13.11 3.20 13.16
N ARG A 5 -13.93 3.91 13.94
CA ARG A 5 -13.96 3.78 15.40
C ARG A 5 -14.32 2.37 15.90
N HIS A 6 -15.23 1.68 15.22
CA HIS A 6 -15.61 0.31 15.58
C HIS A 6 -14.49 -0.72 15.34
N LEU A 7 -13.46 -0.34 14.59
CA LEU A 7 -12.22 -1.11 14.38
C LEU A 7 -11.06 -0.60 15.25
N GLY A 8 -11.33 0.24 16.26
CA GLY A 8 -10.32 0.76 17.18
C GLY A 8 -9.59 2.02 16.70
N GLY A 9 -9.96 2.57 15.53
CA GLY A 9 -9.36 3.79 15.01
C GLY A 9 -10.02 5.09 15.50
N TRP A 10 -9.58 6.21 14.93
CA TRP A 10 -10.08 7.55 15.30
C TRP A 10 -11.29 7.97 14.46
N GLY A 11 -11.51 7.32 13.29
CA GLY A 11 -12.59 7.63 12.37
C GLY A 11 -12.58 9.06 11.85
N ALA A 12 -11.39 9.65 11.63
CA ALA A 12 -11.27 10.98 11.06
C ALA A 12 -11.70 10.99 9.59
N ASP A 13 -12.37 12.05 9.16
CA ASP A 13 -12.66 12.28 7.74
C ASP A 13 -11.42 12.78 6.98
N TRP A 14 -11.51 12.78 5.65
CA TRP A 14 -10.39 13.19 4.79
C TRP A 14 -9.95 14.65 4.99
N PRO A 15 -10.86 15.64 5.12
CA PRO A 15 -10.46 17.01 5.45
C PRO A 15 -9.61 17.07 6.74
N THR A 16 -10.06 16.45 7.83
CA THR A 16 -9.32 16.43 9.10
C THR A 16 -7.96 15.75 8.94
N ALA A 17 -7.92 14.61 8.25
CA ALA A 17 -6.68 13.88 8.03
C ALA A 17 -5.65 14.71 7.23
N LEU A 18 -6.11 15.40 6.19
CA LEU A 18 -5.28 16.27 5.36
C LEU A 18 -4.82 17.53 6.10
N GLU A 19 -5.64 18.09 7.00
CA GLU A 19 -5.22 19.18 7.88
C GLU A 19 -4.05 18.76 8.78
N VAL A 20 -4.12 17.58 9.40
CA VAL A 20 -3.01 17.06 10.22
C VAL A 20 -1.73 16.87 9.39
N VAL A 21 -1.84 16.32 8.17
CA VAL A 21 -0.70 16.20 7.25
C VAL A 21 -0.08 17.57 6.96
N ARG A 22 -0.91 18.60 6.72
CA ARG A 22 -0.44 19.97 6.47
C ARG A 22 0.27 20.57 7.69
N GLU A 23 -0.24 20.36 8.90
CA GLU A 23 0.43 20.85 10.11
C GLU A 23 1.79 20.20 10.33
N ILE A 24 1.92 18.89 10.10
CA ILE A 24 3.22 18.20 10.16
C ILE A 24 4.16 18.75 9.08
N ALA A 25 3.67 18.89 7.85
CA ALA A 25 4.46 19.34 6.70
C ALA A 25 4.98 20.78 6.83
N LYS A 26 4.29 21.65 7.59
CA LYS A 26 4.79 23.01 7.91
C LYS A 26 6.08 22.99 8.73
N VAL A 27 6.27 21.96 9.55
CA VAL A 27 7.45 21.79 10.41
C VAL A 27 8.52 20.97 9.68
N ASP A 28 8.13 19.85 9.07
CA ASP A 28 9.03 18.98 8.32
C ASP A 28 8.27 18.33 7.14
N GLY A 29 8.69 18.67 5.91
CA GLY A 29 8.08 18.15 4.69
C GLY A 29 8.26 16.64 4.50
N SER A 30 9.36 16.06 5.00
CA SER A 30 9.62 14.62 4.90
C SER A 30 8.71 13.84 5.83
N LEU A 31 8.50 14.32 7.06
CA LEU A 31 7.54 13.73 8.00
C LEU A 31 6.10 13.88 7.51
N GLY A 32 5.76 15.03 6.93
CA GLY A 32 4.45 15.25 6.31
C GLY A 32 4.20 14.28 5.16
N HIS A 33 5.19 14.07 4.28
CA HIS A 33 5.13 13.09 3.21
C HIS A 33 4.99 11.66 3.72
N LEU A 34 5.81 11.25 4.70
CA LEU A 34 5.74 9.93 5.31
C LEU A 34 4.37 9.66 5.94
N PHE A 35 3.86 10.61 6.71
CA PHE A 35 2.55 10.49 7.34
C PHE A 35 1.42 10.45 6.31
N GLY A 36 1.47 11.29 5.28
CA GLY A 36 0.51 11.24 4.18
C GLY A 36 0.48 9.89 3.46
N TYR A 37 1.65 9.31 3.18
CA TYR A 37 1.74 7.97 2.58
C TYR A 37 1.28 6.86 3.52
N HIS A 38 1.54 6.97 4.82
CA HIS A 38 0.99 6.04 5.82
C HIS A 38 -0.54 5.95 5.72
N LEU A 39 -1.22 7.09 5.52
CA LEU A 39 -2.69 7.15 5.38
C LEU A 39 -3.24 6.51 4.10
N SER A 40 -2.40 6.26 3.09
CA SER A 40 -2.84 5.61 1.84
C SER A 40 -3.18 4.13 2.05
N THR A 41 -2.48 3.45 2.96
CA THR A 41 -2.67 2.01 3.18
C THR A 41 -4.06 1.66 3.72
N PRO A 42 -4.57 2.28 4.82
CA PRO A 42 -5.93 2.00 5.28
C PRO A 42 -6.98 2.39 4.25
N ALA A 43 -6.75 3.43 3.43
CA ALA A 43 -7.66 3.79 2.34
C ALA A 43 -7.73 2.73 1.24
N VAL A 44 -6.58 2.16 0.86
CA VAL A 44 -6.51 1.07 -0.13
C VAL A 44 -7.19 -0.20 0.39
N ILE A 45 -6.98 -0.56 1.66
CA ILE A 45 -7.67 -1.69 2.30
C ILE A 45 -9.18 -1.46 2.29
N ASP A 46 -9.63 -0.26 2.65
CA ASP A 46 -11.05 0.08 2.68
C ASP A 46 -11.68 0.11 1.28
N LEU A 47 -10.92 0.48 0.24
CA LEU A 47 -11.44 0.53 -1.13
C LEU A 47 -11.49 -0.84 -1.82
N TRP A 48 -10.44 -1.66 -1.68
CA TRP A 48 -10.27 -2.89 -2.48
C TRP A 48 -10.24 -4.18 -1.67
N GLY A 49 -10.13 -4.13 -0.35
CA GLY A 49 -10.13 -5.33 0.48
C GLY A 49 -11.48 -6.05 0.50
N SER A 50 -11.46 -7.37 0.68
CA SER A 50 -12.67 -8.11 1.04
C SER A 50 -13.18 -7.67 2.43
N PRO A 51 -14.46 -7.92 2.78
CA PRO A 51 -14.97 -7.63 4.12
C PRO A 51 -14.09 -8.20 5.25
N GLU A 52 -13.60 -9.44 5.08
CA GLU A 52 -12.72 -10.12 6.03
C GLU A 52 -11.34 -9.46 6.13
N GLN A 53 -10.80 -9.01 5.00
CA GLN A 53 -9.53 -8.28 4.97
C GLN A 53 -9.66 -6.91 5.64
N LYS A 54 -10.75 -6.17 5.38
CA LYS A 54 -11.01 -4.87 6.01
C LYS A 54 -11.10 -5.00 7.52
N GLU A 55 -11.94 -5.90 8.01
CA GLU A 55 -12.11 -6.14 9.45
C GLU A 55 -10.78 -6.50 10.11
N ARG A 56 -10.06 -7.49 9.55
CA ARG A 56 -8.81 -7.99 10.15
C ARG A 56 -7.68 -6.96 10.09
N LEU A 57 -7.40 -6.40 8.92
CA LEU A 57 -6.21 -5.56 8.72
C LEU A 57 -6.38 -4.17 9.33
N LEU A 58 -7.55 -3.55 9.22
CA LEU A 58 -7.76 -2.22 9.80
C LEU A 58 -7.78 -2.28 11.33
N ARG A 59 -8.35 -3.34 11.91
CA ARG A 59 -8.31 -3.60 13.36
C ARG A 59 -6.88 -3.79 13.84
N GLN A 60 -6.10 -4.66 13.19
CA GLN A 60 -4.69 -4.88 13.52
C GLN A 60 -3.86 -3.59 13.40
N LEU A 61 -4.11 -2.79 12.35
CA LEU A 61 -3.41 -1.52 12.16
C LEU A 61 -3.66 -0.55 13.32
N ALA A 62 -4.91 -0.45 13.78
CA ALA A 62 -5.27 0.43 14.89
C ALA A 62 -4.78 -0.10 16.25
N GLU A 63 -5.01 -1.37 16.56
CA GLU A 63 -4.67 -1.97 17.86
C GLU A 63 -3.16 -1.99 18.12
N ASN A 64 -2.37 -2.24 17.08
CA ASN A 64 -0.91 -2.32 17.20
C ASN A 64 -0.19 -1.00 16.91
N ASN A 65 -0.92 0.06 16.55
CA ASN A 65 -0.36 1.33 16.10
C ASN A 65 0.70 1.17 14.99
N TRP A 66 0.40 0.30 14.02
CA TRP A 66 1.36 -0.06 12.97
C TRP A 66 1.72 1.12 12.08
N TRP A 67 3.01 1.26 11.80
CA TRP A 67 3.49 2.08 10.71
C TRP A 67 3.31 1.35 9.38
N THR A 68 2.78 2.05 8.39
CA THR A 68 2.58 1.48 7.05
C THR A 68 3.53 2.12 6.04
N GLY A 69 4.23 1.27 5.31
CA GLY A 69 5.07 1.66 4.19
C GLY A 69 4.39 1.33 2.87
N ASN A 70 4.96 1.83 1.77
CA ASN A 70 4.54 1.43 0.43
C ASN A 70 5.75 1.11 -0.44
N ALA A 71 5.53 0.22 -1.38
CA ALA A 71 6.39 -0.12 -2.51
C ALA A 71 5.50 -0.25 -3.76
N SER A 72 4.79 0.83 -4.12
CA SER A 72 3.73 0.83 -5.14
C SER A 72 4.11 1.52 -6.45
N SER A 73 4.86 2.62 -6.41
CA SER A 73 5.26 3.39 -7.61
C SER A 73 6.62 2.97 -8.20
N GLU A 74 6.70 2.83 -9.52
CA GLU A 74 7.97 2.65 -10.25
C GLU A 74 8.23 3.83 -11.19
N ASN A 75 9.43 4.41 -11.07
CA ASN A 75 10.07 5.49 -11.87
C ASN A 75 9.26 6.23 -12.93
N ASN A 76 8.09 6.77 -12.59
CA ASN A 76 7.23 7.50 -13.53
C ASN A 76 6.96 6.71 -14.83
N SER A 77 7.11 5.39 -14.77
CA SER A 77 7.10 4.52 -15.93
C SER A 77 5.67 4.00 -16.11
N HIS A 78 5.27 3.78 -17.36
CA HIS A 78 3.96 3.20 -17.64
C HIS A 78 3.83 1.87 -16.86
N ILE A 79 2.62 1.45 -16.48
CA ILE A 79 2.45 0.22 -15.69
C ILE A 79 3.05 -1.01 -16.39
N LEU A 80 3.10 -0.99 -17.72
CA LEU A 80 3.75 -2.01 -18.57
C LEU A 80 5.27 -2.06 -18.41
N ASP A 81 5.89 -1.01 -17.90
CA ASP A 81 7.34 -0.93 -17.68
C ASP A 81 7.75 -1.43 -16.28
N TRP A 82 6.78 -1.73 -15.41
CA TRP A 82 7.05 -2.18 -14.05
C TRP A 82 7.79 -3.51 -14.08
N LYS A 83 8.82 -3.61 -13.25
CA LYS A 83 9.76 -4.73 -13.15
C LYS A 83 9.46 -5.63 -11.96
N VAL A 84 8.65 -5.18 -11.00
CA VAL A 84 8.17 -6.06 -9.91
C VAL A 84 7.05 -6.94 -10.46
N THR A 85 7.37 -8.22 -10.63
CA THR A 85 6.45 -9.25 -11.09
C THR A 85 5.71 -9.89 -9.91
N ALA A 86 4.46 -10.28 -10.13
CA ALA A 86 3.65 -11.08 -9.22
C ALA A 86 3.22 -12.37 -9.95
N THR A 87 3.90 -13.48 -9.69
CA THR A 87 3.60 -14.78 -10.31
C THR A 87 2.65 -15.58 -9.42
N PRO A 88 1.54 -16.14 -9.95
CA PRO A 88 0.58 -16.92 -9.16
C PRO A 88 1.25 -18.08 -8.41
N ALA A 89 0.80 -18.32 -7.17
CA ALA A 89 1.15 -19.48 -6.36
C ALA A 89 -0.03 -20.46 -6.27
N ASP A 90 0.24 -21.72 -5.89
CA ASP A 90 -0.76 -22.80 -5.85
C ASP A 90 -1.87 -22.56 -4.81
N ASP A 91 -1.62 -21.71 -3.81
CA ASP A 91 -2.55 -21.38 -2.73
C ASP A 91 -3.45 -20.16 -3.04
N GLY A 92 -3.40 -19.65 -4.27
CA GLY A 92 -4.13 -18.45 -4.68
C GLY A 92 -3.43 -17.13 -4.31
N GLY A 93 -2.23 -17.20 -3.73
CA GLY A 93 -1.33 -16.07 -3.52
C GLY A 93 -0.46 -15.75 -4.73
N TYR A 94 0.55 -14.91 -4.52
CA TYR A 94 1.52 -14.52 -5.54
C TYR A 94 2.93 -14.47 -4.94
N PHE A 95 3.92 -14.93 -5.70
CA PHE A 95 5.33 -14.66 -5.44
C PHE A 95 5.73 -13.35 -6.11
N PHE A 96 6.30 -12.43 -5.32
CA PHE A 96 6.79 -11.15 -5.81
C PHE A 96 8.30 -11.22 -6.07
N ASN A 97 8.73 -10.78 -7.25
CA ASN A 97 10.16 -10.69 -7.60
C ASN A 97 10.46 -9.40 -8.37
N GLY A 98 11.48 -8.66 -7.93
CA GLY A 98 11.94 -7.43 -8.56
C GLY A 98 12.50 -6.41 -7.56
N ILE A 99 12.85 -5.22 -8.06
CA ILE A 99 13.37 -4.11 -7.24
C ILE A 99 12.44 -2.91 -7.40
N LYS A 100 11.87 -2.44 -6.29
CA LYS A 100 11.13 -1.18 -6.22
C LYS A 100 12.10 -0.05 -5.87
N HIS A 101 12.17 0.97 -6.72
CA HIS A 101 13.10 2.09 -6.53
C HIS A 101 12.56 3.17 -5.59
N PHE A 102 11.23 3.36 -5.57
CA PHE A 102 10.56 4.27 -4.64
C PHE A 102 9.75 3.46 -3.64
N SER A 103 10.12 3.55 -2.36
CA SER A 103 9.47 2.81 -1.29
C SER A 103 9.35 3.64 -0.01
N SER A 104 8.47 4.65 -0.06
CA SER A 104 8.31 5.62 1.03
C SER A 104 7.86 4.93 2.31
N GLY A 105 8.60 5.13 3.40
CA GLY A 105 8.28 4.55 4.70
C GLY A 105 8.37 3.02 4.78
N ALA A 106 8.93 2.33 3.76
CA ALA A 106 9.01 0.87 3.74
C ALA A 106 10.03 0.32 4.76
N LYS A 107 11.15 1.00 4.96
CA LYS A 107 12.10 0.61 6.00
C LYS A 107 11.51 0.92 7.37
N GLY A 108 11.32 -0.11 8.19
CA GLY A 108 10.77 0.03 9.54
C GLY A 108 9.24 0.03 9.61
N SER A 109 8.54 -0.27 8.51
CA SER A 109 7.09 -0.49 8.54
C SER A 109 6.73 -1.87 9.07
N ASP A 110 5.63 -1.95 9.79
CA ASP A 110 5.02 -3.20 10.25
C ASP A 110 4.15 -3.84 9.14
N LEU A 111 3.61 -3.02 8.24
CA LEU A 111 2.81 -3.45 7.10
C LEU A 111 3.26 -2.71 5.84
N LEU A 112 3.47 -3.45 4.75
CA LEU A 112 3.93 -2.91 3.48
C LEU A 112 2.87 -3.10 2.38
N LEU A 113 2.42 -1.99 1.78
CA LEU A 113 1.59 -2.01 0.58
C LEU A 113 2.46 -2.19 -0.66
N VAL A 114 2.38 -3.35 -1.32
CA VAL A 114 3.19 -3.69 -2.50
C VAL A 114 2.31 -3.86 -3.72
N PHE A 115 2.71 -3.28 -4.85
CA PHE A 115 2.11 -3.58 -6.15
C PHE A 115 3.12 -4.27 -7.06
N GLY A 116 2.62 -5.23 -7.84
CA GLY A 116 3.36 -5.95 -8.86
C GLY A 116 2.46 -6.25 -10.06
N VAL A 117 3.08 -6.52 -11.20
CA VAL A 117 2.37 -6.84 -12.44
C VAL A 117 2.35 -8.35 -12.66
N ILE A 118 1.22 -8.87 -13.13
CA ILE A 118 1.14 -10.26 -13.60
C ILE A 118 1.82 -10.28 -14.98
N PRO A 119 2.90 -11.05 -15.17
CA PRO A 119 3.58 -11.12 -16.46
C PRO A 119 2.64 -11.72 -17.51
N GLU A 120 2.61 -11.13 -18.72
CA GLU A 120 1.91 -11.73 -19.84
C GLU A 120 2.56 -13.08 -20.20
N VAL A 121 1.74 -14.13 -20.30
CA VAL A 121 2.19 -15.41 -20.84
C VAL A 121 2.39 -15.22 -22.34
N SER A 122 3.64 -15.18 -22.82
CA SER A 122 3.86 -15.17 -24.26
C SER A 122 3.35 -16.48 -24.84
N HIS A 123 2.27 -16.44 -25.62
CA HIS A 123 1.91 -17.56 -26.49
C HIS A 123 3.00 -17.70 -27.56
N SER A 124 4.00 -18.55 -27.31
CA SER A 124 4.95 -18.97 -28.33
C SER A 124 4.14 -19.61 -29.46
N LYS A 125 4.18 -18.99 -30.64
CA LYS A 125 3.66 -19.57 -31.88
C LYS A 125 4.24 -20.99 -32.02
N VAL A 126 3.36 -21.99 -32.03
CA VAL A 126 3.72 -23.36 -32.40
C VAL A 126 4.20 -23.30 -33.86
N PRO A 127 5.42 -23.74 -34.19
CA PRO A 127 5.85 -23.82 -35.58
C PRO A 127 5.00 -24.85 -36.31
N SER A 128 4.49 -24.46 -37.49
CA SER A 128 3.77 -25.30 -38.45
C SER A 128 4.64 -26.43 -39.01
#